data_AF-A0A929NGH8-F1
#
_entry.id   AF-A0A929NGH8-F1
#
_cell.length_a   1.000
_cell.length_b   1.000
_cell.length_c   1.000
_cell.angle_alpha   90.00
_cell.angle_beta   90.00
_cell.angle_gamma   90.00
#
_symmetry.space_group_name_H-M   'P 1'
#
loop_
_entity.id
_entity.type
_entity.pdbx_description
1 polymer ?
#
loop_
_entity_poly.entity_id
_entity_poly.type
_entity_poly.pdbx_seq_one_letter_code
_entity_poly.pdbx_strand_id
1 'polypeptide(L)' 'KIRNDMNDPEIVKLIQQDLADAKTLNVRKTPGFFVNGKPLPSFGYKQLQELVEFEIKKKY' A
#
# COMPACT_ATOMS: atom_id res chain seq x y z
N LYS A 1 -4.34 17.32 22.13
CA LYS A 1 -4.17 17.19 20.67
C LYS A 1 -4.16 15.70 20.29
N ILE A 2 -3.04 14.97 20.45
CA ILE A 2 -2.96 13.52 20.13
C ILE A 2 -4.12 12.67 20.70
N ARG A 3 -4.46 12.82 21.99
CA ARG A 3 -5.56 12.05 22.62
C ARG A 3 -6.93 12.30 22.01
N ASN A 4 -7.16 13.49 21.44
CA ASN A 4 -8.41 13.81 20.76
C ASN A 4 -8.39 13.22 19.35
N ASP A 5 -7.26 13.33 18.66
CA ASP A 5 -7.04 12.80 17.32
C ASP A 5 -7.21 11.26 17.29
N MET A 6 -6.79 10.55 18.35
CA MET A 6 -6.97 9.09 18.46
C MET A 6 -8.43 8.63 18.42
N ASN A 7 -9.37 9.49 18.80
CA ASN A 7 -10.80 9.19 18.79
C ASN A 7 -11.54 9.95 17.69
N ASP A 8 -10.83 10.62 16.79
CA ASP A 8 -11.43 11.33 15.68
C ASP A 8 -12.12 10.33 14.74
N PRO A 9 -13.43 10.49 14.46
CA PRO A 9 -14.17 9.60 13.58
C PRO A 9 -13.55 9.45 12.18
N GLU A 10 -12.91 10.51 11.65
CA GLU A 10 -12.25 10.45 10.35
C GLU A 10 -10.98 9.58 10.40
N ILE A 11 -10.23 9.63 11.51
CA ILE A 11 -9.07 8.75 11.72
C ILE A 11 -9.53 7.29 11.85
N VAL A 12 -10.62 7.03 12.57
CA VAL A 12 -11.19 5.67 12.67
C VAL A 12 -11.59 5.14 11.29
N LYS A 13 -12.21 5.98 10.46
CA LYS A 13 -12.61 5.63 9.08
C LYS A 13 -11.40 5.31 8.20
N LEU A 14 -10.33 6.09 8.29
CA LEU A 14 -9.08 5.84 7.58
C LEU A 14 -8.48 4.46 7.97
N ILE A 15 -8.44 4.15 9.27
CA ILE A 15 -7.94 2.85 9.75
C ILE A 15 -8.78 1.69 9.18
N GLN A 16 -10.11 1.83 9.14
CA GLN A 16 -10.98 0.80 8.58
C GLN A 16 -10.74 0.58 7.08
N GLN A 17 -10.53 1.67 6.33
CA GLN A 17 -10.19 1.61 4.92
C GLN A 17 -8.84 0.91 4.71
N ASP A 18 -7.80 1.29 5.45
CA ASP A 18 -6.48 0.68 5.36
C ASP A 18 -6.53 -0.84 5.63
N LEU A 19 -7.33 -1.27 6.61
CA LEU A 19 -7.56 -2.69 6.90
C LEU A 19 -8.30 -3.41 5.76
N ALA A 20 -9.27 -2.76 5.13
CA ALA A 20 -9.99 -3.31 3.98
C ALA A 20 -9.06 -3.47 2.77
N ASP A 21 -8.20 -2.49 2.52
CA ASP A 21 -7.24 -2.51 1.43
C ASP A 21 -6.16 -3.58 1.66
N ALA A 22 -5.61 -3.69 2.88
CA ALA A 22 -4.65 -4.73 3.23
C ALA A 22 -5.22 -6.14 3.02
N LYS A 23 -6.50 -6.36 3.35
CA LYS A 23 -7.20 -7.63 3.08
C LYS A 23 -7.39 -7.86 1.58
N THR A 24 -7.85 -6.83 0.85
CA THR A 24 -8.10 -6.90 -0.60
C THR A 24 -6.82 -7.20 -1.37
N LEU A 25 -5.70 -6.63 -0.95
CA LEU A 25 -4.37 -6.85 -1.53
C LEU A 25 -3.66 -8.10 -0.96
N ASN A 26 -4.31 -8.87 -0.07
CA ASN A 26 -3.77 -10.07 0.58
C ASN A 26 -2.37 -9.83 1.20
N VAL A 27 -2.21 -8.71 1.90
CA VAL A 27 -0.97 -8.36 2.59
C VAL A 27 -0.76 -9.32 3.76
N ARG A 28 0.38 -10.04 3.75
CA ARG A 28 0.73 -11.01 4.80
C ARG A 28 1.90 -10.59 5.68
N LYS A 29 2.74 -9.69 5.19
CA LYS A 29 3.97 -9.23 5.85
C LYS A 29 4.26 -7.79 5.43
N THR A 30 4.88 -7.02 6.31
CA THR A 30 5.41 -5.68 6.05
C THR A 30 6.93 -5.69 6.23
N PRO A 31 7.69 -4.81 5.54
CA PRO A 31 7.25 -3.82 4.55
C PRO A 31 6.91 -4.45 3.17
N GLY A 32 6.06 -3.76 2.40
CA GLY A 32 5.67 -4.20 1.04
C GLY A 32 5.19 -3.02 0.19
N PHE A 33 5.39 -3.12 -1.13
CA PHE A 33 4.93 -2.13 -2.10
C PHE A 33 4.01 -2.79 -3.14
N PHE A 34 3.10 -1.98 -3.68
CA PHE A 34 2.26 -2.34 -4.82
C PHE A 34 2.38 -1.29 -5.91
N VAL A 35 2.45 -1.72 -7.16
CA VAL A 35 2.42 -0.85 -8.34
C VAL A 35 1.23 -1.27 -9.20
N ASN A 36 0.26 -0.38 -9.38
CA ASN A 36 -1.01 -0.67 -10.09
C ASN A 36 -1.70 -1.97 -9.60
N GLY A 37 -1.70 -2.19 -8.29
CA GLY A 37 -2.30 -3.38 -7.66
C GLY A 37 -1.44 -4.65 -7.72
N LYS A 38 -0.26 -4.62 -8.35
CA LYS A 38 0.68 -5.76 -8.36
C LYS A 38 1.66 -5.69 -7.21
N PRO A 39 1.83 -6.77 -6.43
CA PRO A 39 2.78 -6.80 -5.33
C PRO A 39 4.22 -6.80 -5.85
N LEU A 40 5.12 -6.18 -5.09
CA LEU A 40 6.55 -6.25 -5.35
C LEU A 40 7.07 -7.68 -5.07
N PRO A 41 7.73 -8.36 -6.03
CA PRO A 41 8.18 -9.75 -5.84
C PRO A 41 9.23 -9.93 -4.74
N SER A 42 10.11 -8.94 -4.57
CA SER A 42 11.14 -8.89 -3.53
C SER A 42 11.38 -7.45 -3.10
N PHE A 43 11.55 -7.21 -1.81
CA PHE A 43 11.66 -5.86 -1.26
C PHE A 43 13.00 -5.21 -1.65
N GLY A 44 12.93 -4.01 -2.23
CA GLY A 44 14.09 -3.18 -2.52
C GLY A 44 13.82 -2.09 -3.55
N TYR A 45 14.66 -1.05 -3.55
CA TYR A 45 14.50 0.11 -4.44
C TYR A 45 14.59 -0.27 -5.92
N LYS A 46 15.58 -1.10 -6.27
CA LYS A 46 15.79 -1.53 -7.66
C LYS A 46 14.59 -2.31 -8.19
N GLN A 47 14.06 -3.22 -7.37
CA GLN A 47 12.89 -4.02 -7.71
C GLN A 47 11.66 -3.13 -7.90
N LEU A 48 11.49 -2.11 -7.05
CA LEU A 48 10.40 -1.15 -7.18
C LEU A 48 10.51 -0.37 -8.50
N GLN A 49 11.70 0.14 -8.81
CA GLN A 49 11.95 0.87 -10.05
C GLN A 49 11.67 -0.01 -11.28
N GLU A 50 12.16 -1.25 -11.29
CA GLU A 50 11.91 -2.21 -12.38
C GLU A 50 10.41 -2.48 -12.59
N LEU A 51 9.65 -2.64 -11.50
CA LEU A 51 8.21 -2.87 -11.59
C LEU A 51 7.45 -1.64 -12.11
N VAL A 52 7.86 -0.43 -11.70
CA VAL A 52 7.29 0.83 -12.21
C VAL A 52 7.58 0.99 -13.71
N GLU A 53 8.83 0.79 -14.13
CA GLU A 53 9.21 0.87 -15.54
C GLU A 53 8.47 -0.16 -16.40
N PHE A 54 8.29 -1.38 -15.88
CA PHE A 54 7.51 -2.42 -16.54
C PHE A 54 6.06 -2.01 -16.74
N GLU A 55 5.41 -1.46 -15.71
CA GLU A 55 4.01 -1.01 -15.79
C GLU A 55 3.83 0.20 -16.73
N ILE A 56 4.81 1.10 -16.80
CA ILE A 56 4.81 2.22 -17.75
C ILE A 56 4.92 1.68 -19.20
N LYS A 57 5.91 0.83 -19.49
CA LYS A 57 6.12 0.22 -20.82
C LYS A 57 4.96 -0.68 -21.27
N LYS A 58 4.19 -1.23 -20.33
CA LYS A 58 3.00 -2.03 -20.67
C LYS A 58 1.84 -1.16 -21.15
N LYS A 59 1.76 0.09 -20.69
CA LYS A 59 0.62 0.99 -20.92
C LYS A 59 0.83 1.99 -22.07
N TYR A 60 2.07 2.22 -22.47
CA TYR A 60 2.49 3.15 -23.53
C TYR A 60 3.48 2.47 -24.48
#